data_AF-A0A1Z5S5J8-F1
#
_entry.id   AF-A0A1Z5S5J8-F1
#
_cell.length_a   1.000
_cell.length_b   1.000
_cell.length_c   1.000
_cell.angle_alpha   90.00
_cell.angle_beta   90.00
_cell.angle_gamma   90.00
#
_symmetry.space_group_name_H-M   'P 1'
#
loop_
_entity.id
_entity.type
_entity.pdbx_description
1 polymer ?
#
loop_
_entity_poly.entity_id
_entity_poly.type
_entity_poly.pdbx_seq_one_letter_code
_entity_poly.pdbx_strand_id
1 'polypeptide(L)'
;MIKETYLYRELRLRLAGRKLSAQYLDLKKKGMLRWEAYKEHREDIRKSFGFLGRALARYKDRRTKAGYFYMCKHRKVHKVFIMSPLYTMPRKGAMKKIRQILQKREAYDSIISNNGPLGRRGLVQLLLIYLFVLILACAIIFYG
;
A
#
# COMPACT_ATOMS: atom_id res chain seq x y z
N MET A 1 3.79 -13.55 16.93
CA MET A 1 3.37 -12.70 15.79
C MET A 1 3.83 -11.26 16.03
N ILE A 2 4.82 -10.76 15.27
CA ILE A 2 5.41 -9.43 15.51
C ILE A 2 4.40 -8.35 15.09
N LYS A 3 4.06 -7.43 16.01
CA LYS A 3 3.18 -6.30 15.71
C LYS A 3 3.92 -5.30 14.82
N GLU A 4 3.69 -5.38 13.52
CA GLU A 4 4.22 -4.41 12.55
C GLU A 4 3.51 -3.05 12.66
N THR A 5 4.28 -1.97 12.68
CA THR A 5 3.74 -0.60 12.66
C THR A 5 3.04 -0.30 11.32
N TYR A 6 2.09 0.63 11.32
CA TYR A 6 1.43 1.07 10.06
C TYR A 6 2.44 1.66 9.05
N LEU A 7 3.49 2.30 9.55
CA LEU A 7 4.61 2.80 8.76
C LEU A 7 5.32 1.66 8.03
N TYR A 8 5.65 0.57 8.74
CA TYR A 8 6.29 -0.60 8.14
C TYR A 8 5.38 -1.30 7.12
N ARG A 9 4.09 -1.45 7.44
CA ARG A 9 3.10 -2.03 6.51
C ARG A 9 2.95 -1.22 5.23
N GLU A 10 2.90 0.11 5.32
CA GLU A 10 2.89 1.00 4.15
C GLU A 10 4.18 0.84 3.34
N LEU A 11 5.34 0.79 4.00
CA LEU A 11 6.64 0.68 3.35
C LEU A 11 6.75 -0.62 2.55
N ARG A 12 6.45 -1.75 3.18
CA ARG A 12 6.46 -3.07 2.55
C ARG A 12 5.54 -3.10 1.34
N LEU A 13 4.30 -2.61 1.48
CA LEU A 13 3.34 -2.58 0.37
C LEU A 13 3.77 -1.65 -0.77
N ARG A 14 4.41 -0.52 -0.49
CA ARG A 14 4.92 0.37 -1.56
C ARG A 14 6.03 -0.30 -2.35
N LEU A 15 6.94 -1.00 -1.67
CA LEU A 15 8.03 -1.73 -2.33
C LEU A 15 7.50 -2.89 -3.18
N ALA A 16 6.61 -3.70 -2.61
CA ALA A 16 5.94 -4.78 -3.33
C ALA A 16 5.14 -4.23 -4.54
N GLY A 17 4.37 -3.17 -4.35
CA GLY A 17 3.61 -2.51 -5.40
C GLY A 17 4.49 -2.01 -6.55
N ARG A 18 5.65 -1.40 -6.25
CA ARG A 18 6.62 -0.98 -7.28
C ARG A 18 7.15 -2.16 -8.09
N LYS A 19 7.51 -3.26 -7.41
CA LYS A 19 8.01 -4.48 -8.07
C LYS A 19 6.93 -5.08 -8.98
N LEU A 20 5.70 -5.21 -8.48
CA LEU A 20 4.56 -5.71 -9.25
C LEU A 20 4.25 -4.82 -10.46
N SER A 21 4.26 -3.49 -10.29
CA SER A 21 4.05 -2.56 -11.41
C SER A 21 5.16 -2.67 -12.46
N ALA A 22 6.42 -2.84 -12.04
CA ALA A 22 7.53 -3.03 -12.97
C ALA A 22 7.39 -4.35 -13.76
N GLN A 23 7.05 -5.45 -13.08
CA GLN A 23 6.78 -6.75 -13.73
C GLN A 23 5.59 -6.67 -14.68
N TYR A 24 4.49 -6.03 -14.27
CA TYR A 24 3.32 -5.84 -15.12
C TYR A 24 3.68 -5.07 -16.39
N LEU A 25 4.49 -4.01 -16.29
CA LEU A 25 4.94 -3.24 -17.44
C LEU A 25 5.86 -4.06 -18.37
N ASP A 26 6.74 -4.88 -17.82
CA ASP A 26 7.60 -5.80 -18.60
C ASP A 26 6.77 -6.85 -19.35
N LEU A 27 5.85 -7.53 -18.65
CA LEU A 27 4.95 -8.51 -19.25
C LEU A 27 4.04 -7.88 -20.31
N LYS A 28 3.56 -6.65 -20.05
CA LYS A 28 2.79 -5.89 -21.05
C LYS A 28 3.61 -5.65 -22.32
N LYS A 29 4.90 -5.30 -22.21
CA LYS A 29 5.80 -5.16 -23.38
C LYS A 29 5.99 -6.47 -24.13
N LYS A 30 5.98 -7.61 -23.43
CA LYS A 30 6.05 -8.97 -24.00
C LYS A 30 4.72 -9.47 -24.58
N GLY A 31 3.69 -8.62 -24.67
CA GLY A 31 2.42 -8.98 -25.29
C GLY A 31 1.43 -9.72 -24.37
N MET A 32 1.64 -9.69 -23.05
CA MET A 32 0.75 -10.34 -22.05
C MET A 32 -0.74 -10.05 -22.27
N LEU A 33 -1.10 -8.88 -22.79
CA LEU A 33 -2.50 -8.51 -23.06
C LEU A 33 -3.21 -9.47 -24.04
N ARG A 34 -2.45 -10.19 -24.87
CA ARG A 34 -2.99 -11.16 -25.84
C ARG A 34 -3.09 -12.57 -25.26
N TRP A 35 -2.46 -12.85 -24.12
CA TRP A 35 -2.46 -14.19 -23.52
C TRP A 35 -3.85 -14.55 -23.02
N GLU A 36 -4.32 -15.76 -23.32
CA GLU A 36 -5.65 -16.21 -22.89
C GLU A 36 -5.79 -16.23 -21.36
N ALA A 37 -4.77 -16.73 -20.64
CA ALA A 37 -4.72 -16.66 -19.18
C ALA A 37 -4.81 -15.23 -18.62
N TYR A 38 -4.27 -14.23 -19.34
CA TYR A 38 -4.43 -12.83 -18.92
C TYR A 38 -5.84 -12.32 -19.16
N LYS A 39 -6.46 -12.67 -20.31
CA LYS A 39 -7.84 -12.27 -20.61
C LYS A 39 -8.81 -12.86 -19.58
N GLU A 40 -8.63 -14.13 -19.24
CA GLU A 40 -9.42 -14.84 -18.23
C GLU A 40 -9.36 -14.16 -16.86
N HIS A 41 -8.17 -13.72 -16.41
CA HIS A 41 -7.98 -13.15 -15.08
C HIS A 41 -7.83 -11.62 -15.03
N ARG A 42 -8.05 -10.91 -16.15
CA ARG A 42 -7.80 -9.45 -16.27
C ARG A 42 -8.52 -8.66 -15.18
N GLU A 43 -9.78 -9.01 -14.92
CA GLU A 43 -10.60 -8.31 -13.95
C GLU A 43 -10.10 -8.53 -12.51
N ASP A 44 -9.60 -9.72 -12.20
CA ASP A 44 -9.09 -10.04 -10.88
C ASP A 44 -7.71 -9.39 -10.65
N ILE A 45 -6.89 -9.32 -11.69
CA ILE A 45 -5.66 -8.50 -11.70
C ILE A 45 -6.03 -7.03 -11.41
N ARG A 46 -7.03 -6.47 -12.12
CA ARG A 46 -7.49 -5.08 -11.91
C ARG A 46 -7.98 -4.86 -10.47
N LYS A 47 -8.79 -5.77 -9.94
CA LYS A 47 -9.27 -5.73 -8.54
C LYS A 47 -8.12 -5.78 -7.54
N SER A 48 -7.09 -6.59 -7.80
CA SER A 48 -5.90 -6.74 -6.95
C SER A 48 -5.09 -5.45 -6.88
N PHE A 49 -4.86 -4.78 -8.00
CA PHE A 49 -4.28 -3.44 -8.02
C PHE A 49 -5.14 -2.43 -7.24
N GLY A 50 -6.46 -2.49 -7.39
CA GLY A 50 -7.39 -1.67 -6.60
C GLY A 50 -7.29 -1.93 -5.10
N PHE A 51 -7.18 -3.19 -4.67
CA PHE A 51 -7.01 -3.57 -3.26
C PHE A 51 -5.69 -3.04 -2.69
N LEU A 52 -4.58 -3.23 -3.41
CA LEU A 52 -3.29 -2.68 -3.03
C LEU A 52 -3.34 -1.16 -2.88
N GLY A 53 -3.99 -0.48 -3.83
CA GLY A 53 -4.22 0.97 -3.78
C GLY A 53 -4.98 1.40 -2.52
N ARG A 54 -6.09 0.73 -2.19
CA ARG A 54 -6.87 1.00 -0.97
C ARG A 54 -6.10 0.72 0.31
N ALA A 55 -5.33 -0.36 0.38
CA ALA A 55 -4.49 -0.69 1.53
C ALA A 55 -3.41 0.38 1.74
N LEU A 56 -2.73 0.79 0.67
CA LEU A 56 -1.76 1.87 0.70
C LEU A 56 -2.38 3.20 1.15
N ALA A 57 -3.55 3.56 0.62
CA ALA A 57 -4.28 4.75 1.02
C ALA A 57 -4.60 4.73 2.52
N ARG A 58 -5.08 3.60 3.04
CA ARG A 58 -5.40 3.42 4.46
C ARG A 58 -4.17 3.56 5.37
N TYR A 59 -3.05 2.93 5.02
CA TYR A 59 -1.85 3.03 5.85
C TYR A 59 -1.22 4.42 5.76
N LYS A 60 -1.25 5.04 4.57
CA LYS A 60 -0.86 6.43 4.37
C LYS A 60 -1.70 7.37 5.23
N ASP A 61 -3.02 7.20 5.24
CA ASP A 61 -3.95 8.00 6.07
C ASP A 61 -3.60 7.88 7.55
N ARG A 62 -3.49 6.65 8.07
CA ARG A 62 -3.12 6.39 9.48
C ARG A 62 -1.77 6.99 9.86
N ARG A 63 -0.75 6.85 9.01
CA ARG A 63 0.56 7.47 9.24
C ARG A 63 0.46 9.00 9.24
N THR A 64 -0.32 9.55 8.31
CA THR A 64 -0.47 11.00 8.15
C THR A 64 -1.21 11.61 9.35
N LYS A 65 -2.28 10.95 9.83
CA LYS A 65 -2.99 11.29 11.09
C LYS A 65 -2.09 11.20 12.31
N ALA A 66 -1.23 10.19 12.39
CA ALA A 66 -0.26 10.10 13.48
C ALA A 66 0.77 11.24 13.45
N GLY A 67 1.10 11.80 12.28
CA GLY A 67 1.92 13.01 12.15
C GLY A 67 3.41 12.85 12.40
N TYR A 68 3.84 11.75 13.03
CA TYR A 68 5.22 11.52 13.46
C TYR A 68 6.21 11.26 12.31
N PHE A 69 5.77 10.58 11.25
CA PHE A 69 6.66 10.10 10.18
C PHE A 69 6.14 10.44 8.78
N TYR A 70 7.06 10.83 7.91
CA TYR A 70 6.82 11.11 6.49
C TYR A 70 7.65 10.15 5.63
N MET A 71 7.11 9.76 4.48
CA MET A 71 7.84 8.94 3.51
C MET A 71 8.24 9.78 2.30
N CYS A 72 9.55 9.83 2.03
CA CYS A 72 10.12 10.48 0.86
C CYS A 72 10.53 9.42 -0.16
N LYS A 73 10.01 9.49 -1.39
CA LYS A 73 10.43 8.58 -2.47
C LYS A 73 11.75 9.06 -3.06
N HIS A 74 12.70 8.15 -3.26
CA HIS A 74 13.86 8.46 -4.12
C HIS A 74 13.39 8.56 -5.57
N ARG A 75 13.88 9.56 -6.32
CA ARG A 75 13.44 9.80 -7.70
C ARG A 75 13.92 8.73 -8.69
N LYS A 76 15.13 8.21 -8.51
CA LYS A 76 15.82 7.33 -9.48
C LYS A 76 15.90 5.85 -9.09
N VAL A 77 15.61 5.50 -7.84
CA VAL A 77 15.85 4.15 -7.30
C VAL A 77 14.62 3.69 -6.52
N HIS A 78 14.38 2.39 -6.42
CA HIS A 78 13.32 1.79 -5.59
C HIS A 78 13.58 1.92 -4.08
N LYS A 79 14.12 3.04 -3.62
CA LYS A 79 14.31 3.38 -2.22
C LYS A 79 13.20 4.32 -1.73
N VAL A 80 12.87 4.18 -0.45
CA VAL A 80 11.95 5.05 0.28
C VAL A 80 12.64 5.43 1.58
N PHE A 81 12.71 6.72 1.86
CA PHE A 81 13.27 7.25 3.09
C PHE A 81 12.14 7.60 4.05
N ILE A 82 12.39 7.36 5.34
CA ILE A 82 11.51 7.76 6.42
C ILE A 82 12.11 9.01 7.05
N MET A 83 11.31 10.06 7.17
CA MET A 83 11.70 11.33 7.76
C MET A 83 10.82 11.61 8.97
N SER A 84 11.38 12.24 10.00
CA SER A 84 10.65 12.71 11.17
C SER A 84 11.35 13.93 11.76
N PRO A 85 10.61 14.92 12.32
CA PRO A 85 11.23 15.96 13.13
C PRO A 85 11.96 15.37 14.34
N LEU A 86 11.56 14.18 14.80
CA LEU A 86 12.24 13.46 15.87
C LEU A 86 13.70 13.10 15.54
N TYR A 87 14.06 13.04 14.25
CA TYR A 87 15.42 12.74 13.81
C TYR A 87 16.27 13.99 13.55
N THR A 88 15.67 15.19 13.51
CA THR A 88 16.36 16.40 13.04
C THR A 88 16.42 17.51 14.08
N MET A 89 15.70 17.40 15.20
CA MET A 89 15.71 18.41 16.26
C MET A 89 15.40 17.83 17.63
N PRO A 90 15.73 18.55 18.72
CA PRO A 90 15.44 18.12 20.08
C PRO A 90 13.95 17.83 20.30
N ARG A 91 13.65 16.85 21.18
CA ARG A 91 12.30 16.31 21.40
C ARG A 91 11.22 17.40 21.59
N LYS A 92 11.46 18.41 22.42
CA LYS A 92 10.49 19.51 22.65
C LYS A 92 10.16 20.27 21.35
N GLY A 93 11.18 20.62 20.57
CA GLY A 93 11.03 21.29 19.28
C GLY A 93 10.34 20.40 18.25
N ALA A 94 10.72 19.12 18.19
CA ALA A 94 10.14 18.13 17.29
C ALA A 94 8.62 17.99 17.53
N MET A 95 8.21 17.86 18.79
CA MET A 95 6.79 17.72 19.15
C MET A 95 5.99 18.99 18.82
N LYS A 96 6.56 20.19 19.05
CA LYS A 96 5.94 21.46 18.65
C LYS A 96 5.72 21.50 17.13
N LYS A 97 6.73 21.13 16.34
CA LYS A 97 6.64 21.09 14.88
C LYS A 97 5.63 20.06 14.37
N ILE A 98 5.57 18.87 14.99
CA ILE A 98 4.58 17.84 14.66
C ILE A 98 3.16 18.36 14.88
N ARG A 99 2.90 19.03 16.01
CA ARG A 99 1.59 19.63 16.30
C ARG A 99 1.17 20.65 15.25
N GLN A 100 2.08 21.55 14.87
CA GLN A 100 1.82 22.54 13.81
C GLN A 100 1.50 21.89 12.47
N ILE A 101 2.20 20.80 12.12
CA ILE A 101 1.94 20.05 10.88
C ILE A 101 0.56 19.41 10.90
N LEU A 102 0.13 18.86 12.04
CA LEU A 102 -1.20 18.26 12.19
C LEU A 102 -2.32 19.31 12.05
N GLN A 103 -2.19 20.44 12.74
CA GLN A 103 -3.17 21.54 12.64
C GLN A 103 -3.34 22.05 11.20
N LYS A 104 -2.22 22.22 10.47
CA LYS A 104 -2.27 22.63 9.05
C LYS A 104 -2.97 21.60 8.17
N ARG A 105 -2.88 20.31 8.50
CA ARG A 105 -3.57 19.24 7.75
C ARG A 105 -5.05 19.22 8.05
N GLU A 106 -5.45 19.33 9.31
CA GLU A 106 -6.86 19.39 9.71
C GLU A 106 -7.59 20.55 9.05
N ALA A 107 -6.96 21.72 8.98
CA ALA A 107 -7.50 22.88 8.28
C ALA A 107 -7.64 22.67 6.75
N TYR A 108 -6.85 21.78 6.16
CA TYR A 108 -6.93 21.45 4.74
C TYR A 108 -7.94 20.33 4.48
N ASP A 109 -8.00 19.34 5.38
CA ASP A 109 -8.95 18.24 5.32
C ASP A 109 -10.38 18.72 5.59
N SER A 110 -10.61 19.73 6.42
CA SER A 110 -11.93 20.36 6.59
C SER A 110 -12.46 21.00 5.30
N ILE A 111 -11.57 21.50 4.44
CA ILE A 111 -11.91 22.03 3.12
C ILE A 111 -12.29 20.88 2.16
N ILE A 112 -11.63 19.72 2.26
CA ILE A 112 -11.84 18.57 1.38
C ILE A 112 -13.01 17.67 1.83
N SER A 113 -13.24 17.52 3.14
CA SER A 113 -14.24 16.62 3.74
C SER A 113 -15.68 16.97 3.36
N ASN A 114 -15.92 18.14 2.78
CA ASN A 114 -17.17 18.42 2.09
C ASN A 114 -17.45 17.44 0.92
N ASN A 115 -16.52 16.55 0.52
CA ASN A 115 -16.58 15.74 -0.72
C ASN A 115 -16.21 14.20 -0.61
N GLY A 116 -16.60 13.41 0.43
CA GLY A 116 -16.10 12.04 0.81
C GLY A 116 -16.26 10.79 -0.15
N PRO A 117 -15.75 9.52 0.14
CA PRO A 117 -16.56 8.39 0.75
C PRO A 117 -15.87 7.07 1.36
N LEU A 118 -16.75 6.07 1.67
CA LEU A 118 -16.88 4.79 2.44
C LEU A 118 -16.09 3.44 2.16
N GLY A 119 -16.17 2.47 3.12
CA GLY A 119 -16.54 1.05 2.83
C GLY A 119 -15.67 -0.13 3.36
N ARG A 120 -16.21 -1.06 4.21
CA ARG A 120 -15.49 -2.15 4.92
C ARG A 120 -16.38 -3.41 5.11
N ARG A 121 -16.40 -4.41 4.19
CA ARG A 121 -17.15 -5.69 4.39
C ARG A 121 -16.49 -7.01 3.88
N GLY A 122 -15.38 -6.99 3.13
CA GLY A 122 -14.82 -8.20 2.47
C GLY A 122 -13.85 -9.10 3.26
N LEU A 123 -13.98 -9.22 4.58
CA LEU A 123 -13.01 -9.98 5.40
C LEU A 123 -13.17 -11.51 5.32
N VAL A 124 -14.38 -12.01 5.02
CA VAL A 124 -14.67 -13.45 5.03
C VAL A 124 -14.23 -14.13 3.73
N GLN A 125 -14.19 -13.40 2.61
CA GLN A 125 -13.70 -13.92 1.31
C GLN A 125 -12.18 -14.10 1.25
N LEU A 126 -11.42 -13.42 2.12
CA LEU A 126 -9.95 -13.53 2.21
C LEU A 126 -9.49 -14.92 2.70
N LEU A 127 -10.34 -15.65 3.43
CA LEU A 127 -10.03 -17.01 3.88
C LEU A 127 -10.18 -18.03 2.74
N LEU A 128 -11.14 -17.82 1.83
CA LEU A 128 -11.39 -18.74 0.72
C LEU A 128 -10.29 -18.69 -0.36
N ILE A 129 -9.72 -17.50 -0.59
CA ILE A 129 -8.64 -17.33 -1.58
C ILE A 129 -7.32 -17.95 -1.09
N TYR A 130 -7.08 -17.94 0.22
CA TYR A 130 -5.89 -18.56 0.81
C TYR A 130 -5.91 -20.09 0.66
N LEU A 131 -7.10 -20.69 0.78
CA LEU A 131 -7.34 -22.13 0.52
C LEU A 131 -7.10 -22.48 -0.95
N PHE A 132 -7.52 -21.63 -1.89
CA PHE A 132 -7.35 -21.87 -3.33
C PHE A 132 -5.88 -21.88 -3.77
N VAL A 133 -5.07 -20.95 -3.26
CA VAL A 133 -3.62 -20.90 -3.53
C VAL A 133 -2.90 -22.11 -2.94
N LEU A 134 -3.35 -22.63 -1.80
CA LEU A 134 -2.79 -23.83 -1.18
C LEU A 134 -3.08 -25.09 -2.00
N ILE A 135 -4.30 -25.23 -2.53
CA ILE A 135 -4.72 -26.36 -3.36
C ILE A 135 -3.93 -26.37 -4.68
N LEU A 136 -3.74 -25.22 -5.32
CA LEU A 136 -2.93 -25.10 -6.53
C LEU A 136 -1.46 -25.47 -6.28
N ALA A 137 -0.90 -25.08 -5.13
CA ALA A 137 0.46 -25.46 -4.77
C ALA A 137 0.60 -26.98 -4.55
N CYS A 138 -0.39 -27.63 -3.93
CA CYS A 138 -0.38 -29.09 -3.74
C CYS A 138 -0.54 -29.85 -5.06
N ALA A 139 -1.38 -29.38 -5.99
CA ALA A 139 -1.56 -30.02 -7.28
C ALA A 139 -0.26 -30.03 -8.11
N ILE A 140 0.53 -28.97 -8.02
CA ILE A 140 1.82 -28.86 -8.73
C ILE A 140 2.88 -29.80 -8.15
N ILE A 141 2.86 -30.09 -6.84
CA ILE A 141 3.85 -30.93 -6.18
C ILE A 141 3.56 -32.43 -6.39
N PHE A 142 2.29 -32.82 -6.46
CA PHE A 142 1.91 -34.24 -6.58
C PHE A 142 1.71 -34.73 -8.02
N TYR A 143 1.48 -33.82 -8.97
CA TYR A 143 1.21 -34.16 -10.38
C TYR A 143 2.22 -33.55 -11.38
N GLY A 144 3.33 -32.97 -10.91
CA GLY A 144 4.43 -32.48 -11.72
C GLY A 144 5.69 -33.30 -11.50
#